data_AF-A0AAN0JR12-F1
#
_entry.id   AF-A0AAN0JR12-F1
#
_cell.length_a   1.000
_cell.length_b   1.000
_cell.length_c   1.000
_cell.angle_alpha   90.00
_cell.angle_beta   90.00
_cell.angle_gamma   90.00
#
_symmetry.space_group_name_H-M   'P 1'
#
loop_
_entity.id
_entity.type
_entity.pdbx_description
1 polymer ?
#
loop_
_entity_poly.entity_id
_entity_poly.type
_entity_poly.pdbx_seq_one_letter_code
_entity_poly.pdbx_strand_id
1 'polypeptide(L)'
;MLMSLDPETDPLCVLLMIDYYAVRACDYQFLIDMDKRWGAKRNLSQLPNCAFSIPLAFFHQSLSLSEDEARATSLEEADQKLQAALIMFPSLLVPLLDKCGVHIDPSARNHAYFTSARKDPDPLKLLIMLYIERGHSLWKEPEVSNERRGGGDDANGKILLKTMDICTIVHGILYNV
;
A
#
# COMPACT_ATOMS: atom_id res chain seq x y z
N MET A 1 -7.27 18.81 10.38
CA MET A 1 -6.90 19.40 11.69
C MET A 1 -6.28 18.37 12.66
N LEU A 2 -5.43 17.45 12.19
CA LEU A 2 -4.64 16.57 13.09
C LEU A 2 -3.14 16.94 13.09
N MET A 3 -2.61 17.42 11.96
CA MET A 3 -1.21 17.86 11.83
C MET A 3 -0.98 19.35 12.11
N SER A 4 -2.00 20.05 12.62
CA SER A 4 -1.91 21.50 12.92
C SER A 4 -1.44 21.79 14.34
N LEU A 5 -1.23 20.77 15.19
CA LEU A 5 -0.76 20.97 16.57
C LEU A 5 0.77 21.17 16.65
N ASP A 6 1.54 20.24 16.08
CA ASP A 6 2.99 20.37 15.92
C ASP A 6 3.46 19.40 14.81
N PRO A 7 3.41 19.82 13.54
CA PRO A 7 3.87 18.98 12.42
C PRO A 7 5.38 18.81 12.39
N GLU A 8 6.12 19.55 13.23
CA GLU A 8 7.58 19.52 13.22
C GLU A 8 8.17 18.47 14.16
N THR A 9 7.66 18.43 15.38
CA THR A 9 8.12 17.49 16.41
C THR A 9 7.32 16.19 16.37
N ASP A 10 6.07 16.21 15.88
CA ASP A 10 5.13 15.08 15.88
C ASP A 10 5.24 14.18 17.13
N PRO A 11 5.04 14.73 18.35
CA PRO A 11 5.29 14.01 19.60
C PRO A 11 4.32 12.83 19.80
N LEU A 12 3.23 12.79 19.03
CA LEU A 12 2.21 11.74 19.05
C LEU A 12 2.35 10.73 17.91
N CYS A 13 3.39 10.87 17.07
CA CYS A 13 3.64 10.01 15.91
C CYS A 13 2.41 9.87 15.00
N VAL A 14 1.66 10.96 14.79
CA VAL A 14 0.47 11.02 13.94
C VAL A 14 0.80 10.61 12.50
N LEU A 15 2.03 10.87 12.04
CA LEU A 15 2.50 10.46 10.72
C LEU A 15 2.43 8.95 10.49
N LEU A 16 2.49 8.13 11.55
CA LEU A 16 2.41 6.66 11.43
C LEU A 16 0.98 6.14 11.25
N MET A 17 -0.04 7.00 11.39
CA MET A 17 -1.45 6.59 11.30
C MET A 17 -2.30 7.45 10.37
N ILE A 18 -1.81 8.61 9.96
CA ILE A 18 -2.58 9.54 9.13
C ILE A 18 -2.94 8.97 7.77
N ASP A 19 -2.07 8.12 7.22
CA ASP A 19 -2.28 7.40 5.98
C ASP A 19 -3.54 6.55 6.03
N TYR A 20 -3.71 5.78 7.10
CA TYR A 20 -4.90 4.94 7.30
C TYR A 20 -6.18 5.78 7.31
N TYR A 21 -6.21 6.90 8.04
CA TYR A 21 -7.40 7.74 8.10
C TYR A 21 -7.70 8.41 6.75
N ALA A 22 -6.68 8.83 6.01
CA ALA A 22 -6.87 9.44 4.70
C ALA A 22 -7.43 8.45 3.67
N VAL A 23 -6.88 7.22 3.61
CA VAL A 23 -7.44 6.16 2.74
C VAL A 23 -8.87 5.82 3.15
N ARG A 24 -9.16 5.70 4.45
CA ARG A 24 -10.53 5.44 4.95
C ARG A 24 -11.52 6.57 4.66
N ALA A 25 -11.05 7.81 4.60
CA ALA A 25 -11.84 8.97 4.22
C ALA A 25 -12.00 9.12 2.70
N CYS A 26 -11.40 8.23 1.91
CA CYS A 26 -11.29 8.34 0.45
C CYS A 26 -10.60 9.63 -0.02
N ASP A 27 -9.77 10.24 0.83
CA ASP A 27 -9.03 11.47 0.50
C ASP A 27 -7.63 11.11 -0.02
N TYR A 28 -7.60 10.54 -1.22
CA TYR A 28 -6.37 10.08 -1.87
C TYR A 28 -5.48 11.24 -2.32
N GLN A 29 -6.09 12.36 -2.73
CA GLN A 29 -5.36 13.58 -3.11
C GLN A 29 -4.53 14.11 -1.95
N PHE A 30 -5.08 14.11 -0.75
CA PHE A 30 -4.35 14.53 0.43
C PHE A 30 -3.05 13.74 0.63
N LEU A 31 -3.05 12.42 0.40
CA LEU A 31 -1.84 11.59 0.56
C LEU A 31 -0.80 11.88 -0.52
N ILE A 32 -1.23 12.08 -1.75
CA ILE A 32 -0.34 12.41 -2.87
C ILE A 32 0.30 13.78 -2.64
N ASP A 33 -0.48 14.75 -2.20
CA ASP A 33 0.01 16.08 -1.84
C ASP A 33 0.95 16.04 -0.63
N MET A 34 0.64 15.20 0.36
CA MET A 34 1.50 14.99 1.53
C MET A 34 2.85 14.40 1.13
N ASP A 35 2.87 13.39 0.25
CA ASP A 35 4.12 12.81 -0.27
C ASP A 35 4.95 13.85 -1.03
N LYS A 36 4.31 14.62 -1.93
CA LYS A 36 4.99 15.68 -2.69
C LYS A 36 5.59 16.77 -1.81
N ARG A 37 4.85 17.19 -0.77
CA ARG A 37 5.27 18.29 0.10
C ARG A 37 6.29 17.86 1.13
N TRP A 38 6.10 16.69 1.75
CA TRP A 38 6.85 16.27 2.95
C TRP A 38 7.71 15.02 2.75
N GLY A 39 7.58 14.33 1.63
CA GLY A 39 8.30 13.09 1.31
C GLY A 39 9.80 13.22 1.54
N ALA A 40 10.43 14.25 0.97
CA ALA A 40 11.86 14.50 1.12
C ALA A 40 12.25 15.05 2.50
N LYS A 41 11.42 15.91 3.12
CA LYS A 41 11.74 16.55 4.41
C LYS A 41 11.67 15.57 5.58
N ARG A 42 10.75 14.60 5.51
CA ARG A 42 10.46 13.63 6.58
C ARG A 42 10.86 12.20 6.24
N ASN A 43 11.46 11.98 5.07
CA ASN A 43 11.79 10.66 4.55
C ASN A 43 10.57 9.72 4.59
N LEU A 44 9.41 10.18 4.10
CA LEU A 44 8.16 9.40 4.18
C LEU A 44 8.28 8.04 3.47
N SER A 45 9.15 7.94 2.46
CA SER A 45 9.47 6.67 1.80
C SER A 45 10.09 5.63 2.75
N GLN A 46 10.80 6.05 3.81
CA GLN A 46 11.37 5.17 4.82
C GLN A 46 10.36 4.67 5.85
N LEU A 47 9.12 5.14 5.78
CA LEU A 47 8.05 4.67 6.65
C LEU A 47 7.19 3.66 5.89
N PRO A 48 7.02 2.43 6.40
CA PRO A 48 6.27 1.40 5.69
C PRO A 48 4.80 1.80 5.49
N ASN A 49 4.22 2.58 6.40
CA ASN A 49 2.83 3.02 6.26
C ASN A 49 2.64 3.94 5.05
N CYS A 50 3.49 4.95 4.88
CA CYS A 50 3.42 5.85 3.72
C CYS A 50 3.83 5.15 2.43
N ALA A 51 4.93 4.38 2.45
CA ALA A 51 5.44 3.68 1.28
C ALA A 51 4.39 2.77 0.61
N PHE A 52 3.51 2.16 1.40
CA PHE A 52 2.45 1.27 0.90
C PHE A 52 1.09 1.96 0.73
N SER A 53 0.76 2.99 1.51
CA SER A 53 -0.51 3.71 1.35
C SER A 53 -0.52 4.70 0.17
N ILE A 54 0.63 5.24 -0.23
CA ILE A 54 0.75 6.13 -1.40
C ILE A 54 0.39 5.41 -2.73
N PRO A 55 0.97 4.24 -3.07
CA PRO A 55 0.58 3.53 -4.29
C PRO A 55 -0.90 3.13 -4.29
N LEU A 56 -1.47 2.79 -3.11
CA LEU A 56 -2.91 2.59 -2.97
C LEU A 56 -3.72 3.85 -3.33
N ALA A 57 -3.26 5.03 -2.91
CA ALA A 57 -3.92 6.29 -3.22
C ALA A 57 -3.93 6.57 -4.74
N PHE A 58 -2.80 6.36 -5.42
CA PHE A 58 -2.73 6.48 -6.88
C PHE A 58 -3.64 5.47 -7.60
N PHE A 59 -3.68 4.22 -7.11
CA PHE A 59 -4.58 3.21 -7.65
C PHE A 59 -6.05 3.59 -7.49
N HIS A 60 -6.47 4.02 -6.30
CA HIS A 60 -7.85 4.46 -6.10
C HIS A 60 -8.20 5.72 -6.88
N GLN A 61 -7.24 6.62 -7.06
CA GLN A 61 -7.41 7.79 -7.93
C GLN A 61 -7.64 7.35 -9.37
N SER A 62 -6.89 6.39 -9.90
CA SER A 62 -7.03 5.92 -11.29
C SER A 62 -8.42 5.35 -11.56
N LEU A 63 -9.05 4.69 -10.58
CA LEU A 63 -10.43 4.19 -10.69
C LEU A 63 -11.48 5.29 -10.79
N SER A 64 -11.18 6.49 -10.30
CA SER A 64 -12.08 7.65 -10.34
C SER A 64 -11.94 8.50 -11.61
N LEU A 65 -10.87 8.28 -12.39
CA LEU A 65 -10.61 9.01 -13.64
C LEU A 65 -11.39 8.39 -14.80
N SER A 66 -12.05 9.26 -15.59
CA SER A 66 -12.81 8.88 -16.78
C SER A 66 -11.94 8.80 -18.04
N GLU A 67 -10.80 9.49 -18.06
CA GLU A 67 -9.90 9.53 -19.21
C GLU A 67 -8.93 8.36 -19.17
N ASP A 68 -8.88 7.59 -20.26
CA ASP A 68 -8.07 6.38 -20.35
C ASP A 68 -6.57 6.66 -20.21
N GLU A 69 -6.08 7.76 -20.79
CA GLU A 69 -4.67 8.16 -20.71
C GLU A 69 -4.28 8.54 -19.27
N ALA A 70 -5.06 9.42 -18.62
CA ALA A 70 -4.79 9.84 -17.25
C ALA A 70 -4.89 8.68 -16.24
N ARG A 71 -5.82 7.74 -16.49
CA ARG A 71 -5.94 6.50 -15.74
C ARG A 71 -4.71 5.61 -15.91
N ALA A 72 -4.23 5.42 -17.13
CA ALA A 72 -3.03 4.63 -17.41
C ALA A 72 -1.79 5.22 -16.72
N THR A 73 -1.59 6.55 -16.79
CA THR A 73 -0.49 7.23 -16.10
C THR A 73 -0.57 7.06 -14.58
N SER A 74 -1.76 7.21 -13.99
CA SER A 74 -1.93 7.04 -12.54
C SER A 74 -1.69 5.59 -12.08
N LEU A 75 -2.07 4.60 -12.90
CA LEU A 75 -1.77 3.20 -12.65
C LEU A 75 -0.27 2.91 -12.73
N GLU A 76 0.41 3.45 -13.75
CA GLU A 76 1.85 3.30 -13.89
C GLU A 76 2.60 3.90 -12.68
N GLU A 77 2.20 5.09 -12.21
CA GLU A 77 2.74 5.68 -10.99
C GLU A 77 2.47 4.81 -9.75
N ALA A 78 1.29 4.22 -9.64
CA ALA A 78 0.96 3.31 -8.54
C ALA A 78 1.88 2.08 -8.55
N ASP A 79 2.09 1.46 -9.71
CA ASP A 79 2.93 0.27 -9.85
C ASP A 79 4.40 0.57 -9.55
N GLN A 80 4.93 1.69 -10.07
CA GLN A 80 6.30 2.12 -9.80
C GLN A 80 6.53 2.39 -8.30
N LYS A 81 5.59 3.08 -7.64
CA LYS A 81 5.67 3.37 -6.21
C LYS A 81 5.55 2.10 -5.38
N LEU A 82 4.68 1.17 -5.76
CA LEU A 82 4.54 -0.12 -5.10
C LEU A 82 5.80 -0.96 -5.25
N GLN A 83 6.40 -1.00 -6.46
CA GLN A 83 7.65 -1.68 -6.70
C GLN A 83 8.78 -1.12 -5.81
N ALA A 84 8.91 0.20 -5.71
CA ALA A 84 9.89 0.85 -4.84
C ALA A 84 9.66 0.50 -3.35
N ALA A 85 8.40 0.46 -2.91
CA ALA A 85 8.04 0.09 -1.53
C ALA A 85 8.40 -1.38 -1.23
N LEU A 86 8.14 -2.29 -2.17
CA LEU A 86 8.50 -3.71 -2.04
C LEU A 86 10.01 -3.93 -2.03
N ILE A 87 10.75 -3.10 -2.77
CA ILE A 87 12.22 -3.15 -2.74
C ILE A 87 12.76 -2.67 -1.40
N MET A 88 12.14 -1.66 -0.80
CA MET A 88 12.56 -1.09 0.47
C MET A 88 12.14 -1.93 1.68
N PHE A 89 10.97 -2.57 1.63
CA PHE A 89 10.41 -3.38 2.72
C PHE A 89 9.94 -4.75 2.21
N PRO A 90 10.86 -5.61 1.75
CA PRO A 90 10.51 -6.93 1.23
C PRO A 90 9.82 -7.82 2.27
N SER A 91 10.08 -7.57 3.56
CA SER A 91 9.52 -8.28 4.69
C SER A 91 8.04 -8.03 4.95
N LEU A 92 7.47 -6.97 4.38
CA LEU A 92 6.07 -6.61 4.59
C LEU A 92 5.13 -7.44 3.70
N LEU A 93 5.58 -7.85 2.52
CA LEU A 93 4.74 -8.46 1.48
C LEU A 93 4.07 -9.76 1.95
N VAL A 94 4.85 -10.74 2.40
CA VAL A 94 4.31 -12.07 2.75
C VAL A 94 3.31 -11.97 3.92
N PRO A 95 3.62 -11.29 5.04
CA PRO A 95 2.68 -11.17 6.14
C PRO A 95 1.42 -10.37 5.79
N LEU A 96 1.53 -9.34 4.91
CA LEU A 96 0.37 -8.61 4.42
C LEU A 96 -0.56 -9.52 3.59
N LEU A 97 0.01 -10.31 2.68
CA LEU A 97 -0.75 -11.21 1.82
C LEU A 97 -1.41 -12.35 2.60
N ASP A 98 -0.72 -12.90 3.61
CA ASP A 98 -1.30 -13.87 4.54
C ASP A 98 -2.53 -13.30 5.27
N LYS A 99 -2.46 -12.05 5.76
CA LYS A 99 -3.60 -11.35 6.38
C LYS A 99 -4.72 -11.04 5.38
N CYS A 100 -4.36 -10.82 4.11
CA CYS A 100 -5.33 -10.59 3.05
C CYS A 100 -5.98 -11.88 2.55
N GLY A 101 -5.47 -13.07 2.91
CA GLY A 101 -5.93 -14.35 2.37
C GLY A 101 -5.51 -14.58 0.91
N VAL A 102 -4.46 -13.90 0.44
CA VAL A 102 -3.91 -14.07 -0.91
C VAL A 102 -2.83 -15.14 -0.89
N HIS A 103 -3.03 -16.18 -1.71
CA HIS A 103 -2.00 -17.18 -1.93
C HIS A 103 -1.06 -16.73 -3.06
N ILE A 104 0.23 -16.59 -2.74
CA ILE A 104 1.32 -16.44 -3.72
C ILE A 104 1.88 -17.82 -4.04
N ASP A 105 2.46 -17.97 -5.23
CA ASP A 105 3.24 -19.14 -5.59
C ASP A 105 4.29 -19.47 -4.51
N PRO A 106 4.40 -20.73 -4.05
CA PRO A 106 5.37 -21.16 -3.04
C PRO A 106 6.82 -20.81 -3.41
N SER A 107 7.15 -20.75 -4.70
CA SER A 107 8.50 -20.43 -5.20
C SER A 107 8.85 -18.97 -4.96
N ALA A 108 7.91 -18.05 -5.21
CA ALA A 108 8.08 -16.63 -4.93
C ALA A 108 8.04 -16.35 -3.42
N ARG A 109 7.15 -17.03 -2.68
CA ARG A 109 7.03 -16.89 -1.21
C ARG A 109 8.31 -17.29 -0.48
N ASN A 110 8.97 -18.37 -0.91
CA ASN A 110 10.19 -18.87 -0.30
C ASN A 110 11.47 -18.25 -0.88
N HIS A 111 11.35 -17.28 -1.81
CA HIS A 111 12.50 -16.62 -2.38
C HIS A 111 13.29 -15.87 -1.31
N ALA A 112 14.63 -15.95 -1.37
CA ALA A 112 15.54 -15.37 -0.39
C ALA A 112 15.30 -13.87 -0.15
N TYR A 113 14.80 -13.18 -1.17
CA TYR A 113 14.44 -11.75 -1.13
C TYR A 113 13.32 -11.47 -0.12
N PHE A 114 12.21 -12.20 -0.18
CA PHE A 114 11.06 -11.99 0.71
C PHE A 114 11.19 -12.71 2.06
N THR A 115 12.02 -13.75 2.13
CA THR A 115 12.39 -14.39 3.41
C THR A 115 13.52 -13.66 4.15
N SER A 116 14.09 -12.61 3.57
CA SER A 116 15.12 -11.77 4.20
C SER A 116 14.64 -10.98 5.43
N ALA A 117 13.32 -10.94 5.67
CA ALA A 117 12.64 -10.36 6.84
C ALA A 117 13.27 -10.70 8.21
N ARG A 118 14.01 -11.81 8.28
CA ARG A 118 14.73 -12.23 9.49
C ARG A 118 15.87 -11.28 9.87
N LYS A 119 16.29 -10.37 8.99
CA LYS A 119 17.41 -9.43 9.20
C LYS A 119 16.99 -8.02 9.60
N ASP A 120 15.70 -7.71 9.59
CA ASP A 120 15.25 -6.36 9.91
C ASP A 120 15.48 -6.02 11.39
N PRO A 121 15.81 -4.74 11.70
CA PRO A 121 15.91 -4.28 13.09
C PRO A 121 14.52 -4.28 13.75
N ASP A 122 14.47 -4.54 15.06
CA ASP A 122 13.20 -4.70 15.78
C ASP A 122 12.24 -3.51 15.70
N PRO A 123 12.69 -2.24 15.71
CA PRO A 123 11.80 -1.10 15.48
C PRO A 123 11.09 -1.16 14.12
N LEU A 124 11.77 -1.59 13.06
CA LEU A 124 11.17 -1.70 11.73
C LEU A 124 10.11 -2.82 11.70
N LYS A 125 10.39 -3.96 12.34
CA LYS A 125 9.40 -5.04 12.48
C LYS A 125 8.12 -4.56 13.17
N LEU A 126 8.25 -3.73 14.22
CA LEU A 126 7.11 -3.14 14.91
C LEU A 126 6.31 -2.20 13.99
N LEU A 127 6.98 -1.36 13.20
CA LEU A 127 6.31 -0.46 12.25
C LEU A 127 5.57 -1.25 11.15
N ILE A 128 6.19 -2.31 10.63
CA ILE A 128 5.58 -3.20 9.64
C ILE A 128 4.35 -3.88 10.24
N MET A 129 4.48 -4.47 11.43
CA MET A 129 3.36 -5.12 12.13
C MET A 129 2.23 -4.13 12.41
N LEU A 130 2.55 -2.92 12.88
CA LEU A 130 1.59 -1.86 13.15
C LEU A 130 0.80 -1.47 11.90
N TYR A 131 1.50 -1.31 10.77
CA TYR A 131 0.86 -1.03 9.49
C TYR A 131 -0.03 -2.18 9.03
N ILE A 132 0.45 -3.43 9.08
CA ILE A 132 -0.32 -4.59 8.62
C ILE A 132 -1.59 -4.77 9.45
N GLU A 133 -1.48 -4.78 10.78
CA GLU A 133 -2.64 -4.97 11.66
C GLU A 133 -3.70 -3.89 11.44
N ARG A 134 -3.28 -2.65 11.17
CA ARG A 134 -4.20 -1.54 10.92
C ARG A 134 -4.73 -1.49 9.49
N GLY A 135 -3.85 -1.71 8.52
CA GLY A 135 -4.05 -1.37 7.11
C GLY A 135 -4.44 -2.56 6.23
N HIS A 136 -4.32 -3.80 6.68
CA HIS A 136 -4.63 -4.98 5.84
C HIS A 136 -6.05 -4.96 5.24
N SER A 137 -7.03 -4.37 5.94
CA SER A 137 -8.40 -4.26 5.43
C SER A 137 -8.51 -3.30 4.23
N LEU A 138 -7.59 -2.33 4.10
CA LEU A 138 -7.57 -1.38 2.98
C LEU A 138 -7.16 -2.03 1.67
N TRP A 139 -6.46 -3.17 1.73
CA TRP A 139 -6.03 -3.94 0.57
C TRP A 139 -7.10 -4.92 0.06
N LYS A 140 -8.21 -5.05 0.79
CA LYS A 140 -9.40 -5.80 0.38
C LYS A 140 -10.39 -4.82 -0.24
N GLU A 141 -11.06 -5.20 -1.34
CA GLU A 141 -12.15 -4.35 -1.83
C GLU A 141 -13.23 -4.21 -0.74
N PRO A 142 -13.76 -3.00 -0.51
CA PRO A 142 -14.90 -2.82 0.36
C PRO A 142 -16.11 -3.51 -0.28
N GLU A 143 -16.75 -4.43 0.43
CA GLU A 143 -17.95 -5.16 -0.04
C GLU A 143 -19.08 -4.22 -0.51
N VAL A 144 -19.06 -2.97 -0.05
CA VAL A 144 -20.03 -1.91 -0.42
C VAL A 144 -19.94 -1.48 -1.90
N SER A 145 -18.87 -1.81 -2.62
CA SER A 145 -18.80 -1.56 -4.08
C SER A 145 -19.79 -2.44 -4.87
N ASN A 146 -20.23 -3.57 -4.31
CA ASN A 146 -21.21 -4.45 -4.93
C ASN A 146 -22.67 -4.01 -4.72
N GLU A 147 -22.97 -3.19 -3.70
CA GLU A 147 -24.36 -2.75 -3.47
C GLU A 147 -24.85 -1.74 -4.53
N ARG A 148 -23.93 -1.00 -5.19
CA ARG A 148 -24.28 -0.02 -6.24
C ARG A 148 -24.31 -0.58 -7.65
N ARG A 149 -23.89 -1.83 -7.87
CA ARG A 149 -24.04 -2.53 -9.15
C ARG A 149 -24.83 -3.79 -8.89
N GLY A 150 -26.13 -3.73 -9.18
CA GLY A 150 -27.06 -4.81 -8.90
C GLY A 150 -26.59 -6.17 -9.40
N GLY A 151 -26.84 -7.18 -8.56
CA GLY A 151 -27.02 -8.58 -8.93
C GLY A 151 -25.75 -9.38 -9.23
N GLY A 152 -25.44 -10.33 -8.34
CA GLY A 152 -24.59 -11.47 -8.66
C GLY A 152 -23.68 -11.87 -7.51
N ASP A 153 -23.98 -13.04 -6.92
CA ASP A 153 -23.12 -13.77 -5.99
C ASP A 153 -21.66 -13.82 -6.46
N ASP A 154 -20.74 -13.28 -5.64
CA ASP A 154 -19.31 -13.61 -5.65
C ASP A 154 -18.76 -13.32 -4.25
N ALA A 155 -18.93 -14.27 -3.33
CA ALA A 155 -18.54 -14.21 -1.92
C ALA A 155 -17.01 -14.26 -1.67
N ASN A 156 -16.22 -13.76 -2.61
CA ASN A 156 -14.78 -13.56 -2.46
C ASN A 156 -14.46 -12.17 -2.99
N GLY A 157 -14.57 -11.16 -2.11
CA GLY A 157 -14.21 -9.78 -2.41
C GLY A 157 -12.93 -9.74 -3.22
N LYS A 158 -13.01 -9.17 -4.44
CA LYS A 158 -11.84 -9.06 -5.31
C LYS A 158 -10.78 -8.31 -4.53
N ILE A 159 -9.59 -8.88 -4.50
CA ILE A 159 -8.50 -8.32 -3.69
C ILE A 159 -7.82 -7.31 -4.60
N LEU A 160 -7.69 -6.05 -4.19
CA LEU A 160 -7.03 -4.99 -4.96
C LEU A 160 -5.63 -5.42 -5.42
N LEU A 161 -4.97 -6.26 -4.61
CA LEU A 161 -3.69 -6.92 -4.87
C LEU A 161 -3.68 -7.80 -6.14
N LYS A 162 -4.82 -8.40 -6.53
CA LYS A 162 -4.96 -9.16 -7.80
C LYS A 162 -5.12 -8.21 -9.00
N THR A 163 -5.68 -7.03 -8.79
CA THR A 163 -5.91 -6.02 -9.83
C THR A 163 -4.66 -5.20 -10.11
N MET A 164 -3.81 -4.96 -9.10
CA MET A 164 -2.49 -4.34 -9.23
C MET A 164 -1.39 -5.30 -9.73
N ASP A 165 -1.78 -6.50 -10.17
CA ASP A 165 -0.91 -7.53 -10.74
C ASP A 165 0.44 -7.72 -9.99
N ILE A 166 0.35 -7.84 -8.66
CA ILE A 166 1.52 -7.99 -7.79
C ILE A 166 2.37 -9.19 -8.19
N CYS A 167 1.79 -10.22 -8.80
CA CYS A 167 2.53 -11.34 -9.36
C CYS A 167 3.51 -10.87 -10.45
N THR A 168 3.08 -10.01 -11.38
CA THR A 168 3.93 -9.42 -12.42
C THR A 168 4.99 -8.49 -11.81
N ILE A 169 4.64 -7.67 -10.82
CA ILE A 169 5.59 -6.78 -10.14
C ILE A 169 6.64 -7.59 -9.37
N VAL A 170 6.22 -8.60 -8.61
CA VAL A 170 7.11 -9.50 -7.87
C VAL A 170 8.00 -10.28 -8.83
N HIS A 171 7.45 -10.81 -9.92
CA HIS A 171 8.24 -11.48 -10.95
C HIS A 171 9.24 -10.52 -11.60
N GLY A 172 8.85 -9.28 -11.89
CA GLY A 172 9.74 -8.24 -12.40
C GLY A 172 10.89 -7.88 -11.44
N ILE A 173 10.63 -7.84 -10.13
CA ILE A 173 11.66 -7.64 -9.10
C ILE A 173 12.60 -8.87 -9.04
N LEU A 174 12.04 -10.08 -9.04
CA LEU A 174 12.81 -11.33 -8.93
C LEU A 174 13.73 -11.59 -10.13
N TYR A 175 13.41 -11.06 -11.32
CA TYR A 175 14.22 -11.22 -12.53
C TYR A 175 15.21 -10.07 -12.77
N ASN A 176 15.12 -8.96 -12.03
CA ASN A 176 16.00 -7.78 -12.17
C ASN A 176 16.89 -7.51 -10.94
N VAL A 177 16.84 -8.36 -9.91
CA VAL A 177 17.69 -8.32 -8.70
C VAL A 177 18.54 -9.58 -8.65
#